data_AF-A0A2P8FIV2-F1
#
_entry.id   AF-A0A2P8FIV2-F1
#
_cell.length_a   1.000
_cell.length_b   1.000
_cell.length_c   1.000
_cell.angle_alpha   90.00
_cell.angle_beta   90.00
_cell.angle_gamma   90.00
#
_symmetry.space_group_name_H-M   'P 1'
#
loop_
_entity.id
_entity.type
_entity.pdbx_description
1 polymer ?
#
loop_
_entity_poly.entity_id
_entity_poly.type
_entity_poly.pdbx_seq_one_letter_code
_entity_poly.pdbx_strand_id
1 'polypeptide(L)' 'MSRIPDIDAFEERAAIAEYDGGLSRREAENLAARAQGFADADDYWQWLADYVTTKKIPA' A
#
# COMPACT_ATOMS: atom_id res chain seq x y z
N MET A 1 0.53 -14.24 9.89
CA MET A 1 0.68 -12.86 10.41
C MET A 1 -0.39 -12.03 9.74
N SER A 2 -1.27 -11.39 10.52
CA SER A 2 -2.31 -10.52 9.98
C SER A 2 -1.65 -9.30 9.34
N ARG A 3 -1.81 -9.14 8.02
CA ARG A 3 -1.28 -8.02 7.22
C ARG A 3 -2.22 -6.82 7.35
N ILE A 4 -2.29 -6.21 8.52
CA ILE A 4 -2.93 -4.89 8.63
C ILE A 4 -1.94 -3.88 8.07
N PRO A 5 -2.25 -3.16 6.99
CA PRO A 5 -1.39 -2.16 6.42
C PRO A 5 -1.26 -0.95 7.35
N ASP A 6 -0.08 -0.34 7.32
CA ASP A 6 0.17 0.97 7.92
C ASP A 6 0.00 2.02 6.83
N ILE A 7 -1.12 2.76 6.88
CA ILE A 7 -1.48 3.71 5.82
C ILE A 7 -0.49 4.87 5.77
N ASP A 8 -0.09 5.40 6.92
CA ASP A 8 0.86 6.52 6.99
C ASP A 8 2.22 6.12 6.40
N ALA A 9 2.71 4.92 6.76
CA ALA A 9 3.97 4.41 6.22
C ALA A 9 3.90 4.09 4.71
N PHE A 10 2.72 3.71 4.19
CA PHE A 10 2.50 3.56 2.75
C PHE A 10 2.60 4.91 2.05
N GLU A 11 1.84 5.90 2.52
CA GLU A 11 1.76 7.24 1.93
C GLU A 11 3.11 7.96 1.98
N GLU A 12 3.81 7.92 3.11
CA GLU A 12 5.14 8.51 3.25
C GLU A 12 6.14 7.89 2.27
N ARG A 13 6.17 6.55 2.18
CA ARG A 13 7.08 5.86 1.27
C ARG A 13 6.75 6.12 -0.19
N ALA A 14 5.47 6.15 -0.56
CA ALA A 14 5.04 6.49 -1.91
C ALA A 14 5.43 7.94 -2.25
N ALA A 15 5.20 8.89 -1.34
CA ALA A 15 5.56 10.30 -1.54
C ALA A 15 7.09 10.48 -1.72
N ILE A 16 7.90 9.87 -0.86
CA ILE A 16 9.37 9.91 -0.99
C ILE A 16 9.80 9.29 -2.33
N ALA A 17 9.25 8.13 -2.70
CA ALA A 17 9.65 7.44 -3.92
C ALA A 17 9.22 8.18 -5.20
N GLU A 18 8.09 8.89 -5.18
CA GLU A 18 7.62 9.74 -6.28
C GLU A 18 8.46 11.02 -6.39
N TYR A 19 8.57 11.79 -5.32
CA TYR A 19 9.17 13.14 -5.37
C TYR A 19 10.69 13.15 -5.26
N ASP A 20 11.26 12.32 -4.38
CA ASP A 20 12.71 12.26 -4.17
C ASP A 20 13.34 11.16 -5.04
N GLY A 21 12.61 10.07 -5.27
CA GLY A 21 13.05 8.93 -6.07
C GLY A 21 12.79 9.05 -7.58
N GLY A 22 11.94 9.99 -8.00
CA GLY A 22 11.61 10.22 -9.41
C GLY A 22 10.80 9.09 -10.07
N LEU A 23 10.20 8.19 -9.29
CA LEU A 23 9.30 7.17 -9.80
C LEU A 23 7.98 7.80 -10.24
N SER A 24 7.30 7.17 -11.20
CA SER A 24 5.89 7.49 -11.39
C SER A 24 5.09 7.12 -10.14
N ARG A 25 3.98 7.81 -9.88
CA ARG A 25 3.09 7.50 -8.76
C ARG A 25 2.76 6.01 -8.65
N ARG A 26 2.46 5.33 -9.77
CA ARG A 26 2.15 3.90 -9.78
C ARG A 26 3.34 3.04 -9.34
N GLU A 27 4.56 3.38 -9.76
CA GLU A 27 5.77 2.66 -9.33
C GLU A 27 6.11 2.92 -7.86
N ALA A 28 5.89 4.14 -7.38
CA ALA A 28 6.06 4.53 -5.99
C ALA A 28 5.07 3.80 -5.05
N GLU A 29 3.78 3.77 -5.41
CA GLU A 29 2.76 3.02 -4.68
C GLU A 29 3.06 1.50 -4.69
N ASN A 30 3.54 0.95 -5.82
CA ASN A 30 3.97 -0.45 -5.88
C ASN A 30 5.16 -0.75 -4.95
N LEU A 31 6.13 0.17 -4.88
CA LEU A 31 7.26 0.05 -3.96
C LEU A 31 6.79 0.10 -2.50
N ALA A 32 5.87 1.01 -2.19
CA ALA A 32 5.29 1.16 -0.87
C ALA A 32 4.49 -0.08 -0.43
N ALA A 33 3.65 -0.62 -1.32
CA ALA A 33 2.88 -1.84 -1.07
C ALA A 33 3.79 -3.06 -0.79
N ARG A 34 4.83 -3.24 -1.62
CA ARG A 34 5.80 -4.34 -1.45
C ARG A 34 6.56 -4.24 -0.13
N ALA A 35 6.85 -3.04 0.34
CA ALA A 35 7.49 -2.83 1.64
C ALA A 35 6.64 -3.33 2.83
N GLN A 36 5.31 -3.41 2.65
CA GLN A 36 4.37 -3.95 3.64
C GLN A 36 3.98 -5.42 3.37
N GLY A 37 4.58 -6.03 2.35
CA GLY A 37 4.38 -7.43 2.01
C GLY A 37 3.20 -7.71 1.08
N PHE A 38 2.61 -6.70 0.45
CA PHE A 38 1.66 -6.87 -0.66
C PHE A 38 2.40 -7.14 -1.98
N ALA A 39 1.71 -7.69 -2.98
CA ALA A 39 2.31 -7.91 -4.30
C ALA A 39 2.62 -6.59 -5.03
N ASP A 40 1.67 -5.65 -4.95
CA ASP A 40 1.67 -4.34 -5.61
C ASP A 40 0.59 -3.42 -5.00
N ALA A 41 0.45 -2.21 -5.55
CA ALA A 41 -0.53 -1.24 -5.08
C ALA A 41 -1.97 -1.73 -5.24
N ASP A 42 -2.28 -2.52 -6.27
CA ASP A 42 -3.64 -3.00 -6.53
C ASP A 42 -4.04 -4.00 -5.42
N ASP A 43 -3.13 -4.89 -4.99
CA ASP A 43 -3.32 -5.81 -3.85
C ASP A 43 -3.52 -5.05 -2.51
N TYR A 44 -2.74 -3.99 -2.29
CA TYR A 44 -2.89 -3.10 -1.13
C TYR A 44 -4.26 -2.41 -1.08
N TRP A 45 -4.67 -1.81 -2.19
CA TRP A 45 -5.95 -1.09 -2.28
C TRP A 45 -7.15 -2.04 -2.20
N GLN A 46 -7.04 -3.25 -2.76
CA GLN A 46 -8.09 -4.27 -2.64
C GLN A 46 -8.28 -4.69 -1.18
N TRP A 47 -7.19 -4.90 -0.43
CA TRP A 47 -7.27 -5.20 1.00
C TRP A 47 -8.02 -4.11 1.78
N LEU A 48 -7.70 -2.83 1.51
CA LEU A 48 -8.39 -1.70 2.14
C LEU A 48 -9.86 -1.62 1.74
N ALA A 49 -10.18 -1.86 0.47
CA ALA A 49 -11.57 -1.88 -0.02
C ALA A 49 -12.39 -2.96 0.71
N ASP A 50 -11.83 -4.16 0.86
CA ASP A 50 -12.47 -5.27 1.55
C ASP A 50 -12.69 -4.95 3.04
N TYR A 51 -11.68 -4.39 3.71
CA TYR A 51 -11.81 -3.97 5.10
C TYR A 51 -12.86 -2.86 5.28
N VAL A 52 -12.84 -1.82 4.46
CA VAL A 52 -13.78 -0.69 4.60
C VAL A 52 -15.21 -1.14 4.33
N THR A 53 -15.41 -2.06 3.40
CA THR A 53 -16.75 -2.58 3.04
C THR A 53 -17.28 -3.57 4.07
N THR A 54 -16.44 -4.47 4.57
CA THR A 54 -16.89 -5.58 5.44
C THR A 54 -16.69 -5.33 6.93
N LYS A 55 -15.83 -4.38 7.29
CA LYS A 55 -15.31 -4.14 8.65
C LYS A 55 -14.65 -5.37 9.27
N LYS A 56 -14.13 -6.27 8.44
CA LYS A 56 -13.39 -7.47 8.84
C LYS A 56 -11.99 -7.44 8.24
N ILE A 57 -11.03 -8.02 8.93
CA ILE A 57 -9.67 -8.20 8.43
C ILE A 57 -9.74 -9.23 7.27
N PRO A 58 -9.38 -8.85 6.03
CA PRO A 58 -9.28 -9.79 4.92
C PRO A 58 -8.23 -10.88 5.19
N ALA A 59 -8.49 -12.08 4.69
CA ALA A 59 -7.66 -13.27 4.91
C ALA A 59 -6.38 -13.27 4.07
#